data_AF-A0A087VWA6-F1
#
_entry.id   AF-A0A087VWA6-F1
#
_cell.length_a   1.000
_cell.length_b   1.000
_cell.length_c   1.000
_cell.angle_alpha   90.00
_cell.angle_beta   90.00
_cell.angle_gamma   90.00
#
_symmetry.space_group_name_H-M   'P 1'
#
loop_
_entity.id
_entity.type
_entity.pdbx_description
1 polymer ?
#
loop_
_entity_poly.entity_id
_entity_poly.type
_entity_poly.pdbx_seq_one_letter_code
_entity_poly.pdbx_strand_id
1 'polypeptide(L)'
;MCFELIPRHHNIARFRMGRPFPLEPLVKDSLGESEYMLRVYKEACHWSSFTLNYIEWTYEYFVLDPPVPINCPIQGKYKFIQTGQEAEKYVFKMPNGMTPRPWLQVLCYHYWQTNIEACLNDPKILKLDVQKCWRLDFAGRPISEYDVTDNYIACVGFWMEDTKSYLITYDPSLKVSNRFRCWVYQRLSMRSFAMSRSLGNRCGKMQTAESSLPKKAPPYAWS
;
A
#
# COMPACT_ATOMS: atom_id res chain seq x y z
N MET A 1 -25.83 -10.97 -8.03
CA MET A 1 -24.41 -10.96 -7.60
C MET A 1 -24.41 -10.72 -6.10
N CYS A 2 -23.64 -11.48 -5.33
CA CYS A 2 -23.62 -11.37 -3.87
C CYS A 2 -22.42 -10.54 -3.44
N PHE A 3 -22.62 -9.60 -2.54
CA PHE A 3 -21.55 -8.80 -1.94
C PHE A 3 -21.53 -9.02 -0.44
N GLU A 4 -20.35 -9.24 0.10
CA GLU A 4 -20.12 -9.16 1.53
C GLU A 4 -19.14 -8.04 1.79
N LEU A 5 -19.61 -7.02 2.52
CA LEU A 5 -18.81 -5.87 2.89
C LEU A 5 -18.42 -6.00 4.36
N ILE A 6 -17.12 -5.85 4.63
CA ILE A 6 -16.62 -5.70 5.99
C ILE A 6 -16.82 -4.25 6.41
N PRO A 7 -17.18 -3.99 7.68
CA PRO A 7 -17.20 -2.64 8.23
C PRO A 7 -15.94 -1.86 7.89
N ARG A 8 -16.14 -0.61 7.46
CA ARG A 8 -15.05 0.27 7.05
C ARG A 8 -14.05 0.44 8.20
N HIS A 9 -12.78 0.18 7.91
CA HIS A 9 -11.67 0.43 8.82
C HIS A 9 -10.77 1.50 8.21
N HIS A 10 -10.60 2.63 8.90
CA HIS A 10 -9.98 3.83 8.35
C HIS A 10 -10.68 4.31 7.06
N ASN A 11 -9.93 4.54 5.99
CA ASN A 11 -10.44 4.92 4.67
C ASN A 11 -10.70 3.73 3.74
N ILE A 12 -10.69 2.51 4.27
CA ILE A 12 -10.73 1.29 3.46
C ILE A 12 -12.01 0.52 3.75
N ALA A 13 -12.78 0.28 2.69
CA ALA A 13 -13.92 -0.63 2.71
C ALA A 13 -13.53 -1.89 1.95
N ARG A 14 -13.50 -3.02 2.66
CA ARG A 14 -13.15 -4.33 2.09
C ARG A 14 -14.43 -5.06 1.70
N PHE A 15 -14.42 -5.72 0.56
CA PHE A 15 -15.55 -6.49 0.09
C PHE A 15 -15.12 -7.75 -0.65
N ARG A 16 -16.00 -8.74 -0.69
CA ARG A 16 -15.86 -9.90 -1.57
C ARG A 16 -17.12 -10.08 -2.39
N MET A 17 -16.94 -10.60 -3.59
CA MET A 17 -18.03 -10.88 -4.51
C MET A 17 -18.23 -12.39 -4.62
N GLY A 18 -19.47 -12.83 -4.46
CA GLY A 18 -19.89 -14.22 -4.59
C GLY A 18 -20.88 -14.39 -5.74
N ARG A 19 -20.96 -15.61 -6.27
CA ARG A 19 -22.00 -15.98 -7.22
C ARG A 19 -23.28 -16.35 -6.46
N PRO A 20 -24.45 -15.84 -6.88
CA PRO A 20 -25.71 -16.26 -6.28
C PRO A 20 -25.93 -17.76 -6.53
N PHE A 21 -26.63 -18.43 -5.61
CA PHE A 21 -26.92 -19.85 -5.78
C PHE A 21 -27.86 -20.07 -6.97
N PRO A 22 -27.57 -21.05 -7.84
CA PRO A 22 -28.54 -21.47 -8.83
C PRO A 22 -29.77 -22.04 -8.12
N LEU A 23 -30.93 -21.90 -8.75
CA LEU A 23 -32.13 -22.58 -8.27
C LEU A 23 -32.03 -24.08 -8.47
N GLU A 24 -32.77 -24.82 -7.65
CA GLU A 24 -32.90 -26.26 -7.84
C GLU A 24 -33.58 -26.55 -9.18
N PRO A 25 -33.15 -27.60 -9.90
CA PRO A 25 -33.66 -27.91 -11.23
C PRO A 25 -35.19 -28.02 -11.31
N LEU A 26 -35.82 -28.65 -10.31
CA LEU A 26 -37.28 -28.83 -10.24
C LEU A 26 -38.03 -27.49 -10.16
N VAL A 27 -37.53 -26.55 -9.36
CA VAL A 27 -38.13 -25.22 -9.21
C VAL A 27 -37.89 -24.39 -10.48
N LYS A 28 -36.71 -24.51 -11.07
CA LYS A 28 -36.33 -23.86 -12.32
C LYS A 28 -37.22 -24.30 -13.51
N ASP A 29 -37.62 -25.56 -13.56
CA ASP A 29 -38.47 -26.07 -14.63
C ASP A 29 -39.95 -25.66 -14.48
N SER A 30 -40.38 -25.33 -13.25
CA SER A 30 -41.74 -24.86 -12.96
C SER A 30 -42.01 -23.39 -13.31
N LEU A 31 -40.95 -22.60 -13.53
CA LEU A 31 -41.04 -21.16 -13.84
C LEU A 31 -41.09 -20.94 -15.37
N GLY A 32 -42.05 -20.12 -15.82
CA GLY A 32 -42.27 -19.81 -17.24
C GLY A 32 -41.19 -18.89 -17.85
N GLU A 33 -41.17 -18.73 -19.18
CA GLU A 33 -40.19 -17.88 -19.87
C GLU A 33 -40.27 -16.38 -19.51
N SER A 34 -41.44 -15.91 -19.07
CA SER A 34 -41.66 -14.51 -18.65
C SER A 34 -40.87 -14.11 -17.40
N GLU A 35 -40.37 -15.08 -16.63
CA GLU A 35 -39.66 -14.89 -15.36
C GLU A 35 -38.18 -15.34 -15.43
N TYR A 36 -37.54 -15.14 -16.59
CA TYR A 36 -36.14 -15.53 -16.85
C TYR A 36 -35.16 -15.17 -15.70
N MET A 37 -35.25 -13.97 -15.13
CA MET A 37 -34.36 -13.53 -14.04
C MET A 37 -34.55 -14.36 -12.76
N LEU A 38 -35.80 -14.75 -12.47
CA LEU A 38 -36.17 -15.62 -11.34
C LEU A 38 -35.89 -17.09 -11.64
N ARG A 39 -35.64 -17.48 -12.89
CA ARG A 39 -35.45 -18.87 -13.30
C ARG A 39 -34.00 -19.36 -13.13
N VAL A 40 -33.04 -18.45 -13.03
CA VAL A 40 -31.62 -18.83 -13.03
C VAL A 40 -31.03 -18.86 -11.62
N TYR A 41 -31.44 -17.97 -10.72
CA TYR A 41 -30.80 -17.79 -9.41
C TYR A 41 -31.81 -17.56 -8.29
N LYS A 42 -31.40 -17.92 -7.06
CA LYS A 42 -32.13 -17.52 -5.85
C LYS A 42 -32.03 -16.00 -5.66
N GLU A 43 -33.12 -15.38 -5.21
CA GLU A 43 -33.16 -13.94 -4.90
C GLU A 43 -32.28 -13.57 -3.69
N ALA A 44 -32.06 -14.52 -2.79
CA ALA A 44 -31.26 -14.33 -1.59
C ALA A 44 -29.85 -14.91 -1.72
N CYS A 45 -28.87 -14.15 -1.23
CA CYS A 45 -27.49 -14.58 -1.06
C CYS A 45 -27.32 -15.35 0.26
N HIS A 46 -26.53 -16.42 0.23
CA HIS A 46 -26.22 -17.22 1.42
C HIS A 46 -24.70 -17.23 1.64
N TRP A 47 -24.24 -17.34 2.89
CA TRP A 47 -22.80 -17.24 3.23
C TRP A 47 -21.95 -18.27 2.47
N SER A 48 -22.50 -19.44 2.18
CA SER A 48 -21.81 -20.50 1.44
C SER A 48 -21.52 -20.14 -0.03
N SER A 49 -22.17 -19.11 -0.58
CA SER A 49 -21.86 -18.56 -1.92
C SER A 49 -20.42 -18.02 -2.01
N PHE A 50 -19.84 -17.63 -0.88
CA PHE A 50 -18.50 -17.06 -0.77
C PHE A 50 -17.42 -18.09 -0.40
N THR A 51 -17.80 -19.28 0.07
CA THR A 51 -16.87 -20.30 0.59
C THR A 51 -16.81 -21.58 -0.27
N LEU A 52 -17.89 -21.93 -0.97
CA LEU A 52 -17.98 -23.18 -1.75
C LEU A 52 -17.38 -23.07 -3.17
N ASN A 53 -17.33 -21.87 -3.72
CA ASN A 53 -16.61 -21.66 -4.97
C ASN A 53 -15.12 -21.55 -4.61
N TYR A 54 -14.26 -22.34 -5.26
CA TYR A 54 -12.78 -22.27 -5.19
C TYR A 54 -12.19 -20.93 -5.68
N ILE A 55 -12.94 -19.85 -5.56
CA ILE A 55 -12.52 -18.48 -5.81
C ILE A 55 -11.63 -18.09 -4.63
N GLU A 56 -10.50 -17.45 -4.94
CA GLU A 56 -9.59 -16.91 -3.92
C GLU A 56 -10.38 -16.08 -2.90
N TRP A 57 -10.22 -16.43 -1.64
CA TRP A 57 -10.98 -15.94 -0.50
C TRP A 57 -10.56 -14.55 0.00
N THR A 58 -9.56 -13.94 -0.66
CA THR A 58 -9.03 -12.62 -0.34
C THR A 58 -10.03 -11.52 -0.69
N TYR A 59 -10.18 -10.53 0.19
CA TYR A 59 -11.03 -9.38 -0.02
C TYR A 59 -10.42 -8.41 -1.04
N GLU A 60 -11.26 -7.89 -1.90
CA GLU A 60 -10.96 -6.67 -2.65
C GLU A 60 -11.27 -5.45 -1.77
N TYR A 61 -10.81 -4.26 -2.18
CA TYR A 61 -10.98 -3.07 -1.37
C TYR A 61 -11.23 -1.81 -2.20
N PHE A 62 -12.04 -0.94 -1.63
CA PHE A 62 -12.18 0.44 -2.05
C PHE A 62 -11.42 1.35 -1.09
N VAL A 63 -10.82 2.40 -1.64
CA VAL A 63 -10.15 3.46 -0.89
C VAL A 63 -10.92 4.75 -1.10
N LEU A 64 -11.18 5.48 -0.02
CA LEU A 64 -11.80 6.80 -0.09
C LEU A 64 -10.88 7.80 -0.81
N ASP A 65 -11.41 8.54 -1.78
CA ASP A 65 -10.71 9.62 -2.49
C ASP A 65 -11.55 10.92 -2.41
N PRO A 66 -11.09 11.98 -1.72
CA PRO A 66 -9.80 12.11 -1.06
C PRO A 66 -9.70 11.32 0.27
N PRO A 67 -8.53 10.74 0.60
CA PRO A 67 -8.35 10.00 1.84
C PRO A 67 -8.08 10.90 3.04
N VAL A 68 -8.48 10.48 4.24
CA VAL A 68 -8.14 11.15 5.51
C VAL A 68 -6.85 10.55 6.09
N PRO A 69 -5.77 11.31 6.32
CA PRO A 69 -4.54 10.76 6.86
C PRO A 69 -4.72 10.11 8.25
N ILE A 70 -4.20 8.90 8.41
CA ILE A 70 -4.21 8.13 9.67
C ILE A 70 -2.79 7.89 10.16
N ASN A 71 -2.63 7.47 11.41
CA ASN A 71 -1.32 7.11 11.94
C ASN A 71 -0.74 5.90 11.19
N CYS A 72 0.51 6.01 10.78
CA CYS A 72 1.24 4.93 10.12
C CYS A 72 1.44 3.75 11.09
N PRO A 73 1.27 2.50 10.63
CA PRO A 73 1.50 1.32 11.46
C PRO A 73 3.00 1.09 11.75
N ILE A 74 3.86 1.62 10.88
CA ILE A 74 5.31 1.59 11.04
C ILE A 74 5.72 2.95 11.59
N GLN A 75 6.17 2.97 12.84
CA GLN A 75 6.63 4.16 13.53
C GLN A 75 8.11 4.04 13.88
N GLY A 76 8.81 5.18 13.88
CA GLY A 76 10.24 5.27 14.11
C GLY A 76 11.02 5.64 12.86
N LYS A 77 12.35 5.56 12.97
CA LYS A 77 13.30 5.90 11.91
C LYS A 77 14.10 4.67 11.52
N TYR A 78 14.06 4.32 10.24
CA TYR A 78 14.69 3.12 9.70
C TYR A 78 15.59 3.47 8.52
N LYS A 79 16.71 2.77 8.43
CA LYS A 79 17.50 2.75 7.19
C LYS A 79 16.74 1.96 6.15
N PHE A 80 16.52 2.55 4.98
CA PHE A 80 15.63 2.01 3.95
C PHE A 80 16.42 1.56 2.72
N ILE A 81 16.61 0.26 2.52
CA ILE A 81 17.36 -0.24 1.37
C ILE A 81 16.39 -0.55 0.23
N GLN A 82 16.54 0.13 -0.89
CA GLN A 82 15.68 -0.04 -2.06
C GLN A 82 16.22 -1.14 -2.99
N THR A 83 15.40 -2.15 -3.30
CA THR A 83 15.74 -3.20 -4.25
C THR A 83 14.71 -3.26 -5.40
N GLY A 84 14.99 -4.01 -6.46
CA GLY A 84 14.09 -4.11 -7.63
C GLY A 84 14.40 -3.14 -8.78
N GLN A 85 13.39 -2.83 -9.58
CA GLN A 85 13.54 -2.08 -10.84
C GLN A 85 13.91 -0.62 -10.63
N GLU A 86 14.93 -0.14 -11.36
CA GLU A 86 15.51 1.19 -11.18
C GLU A 86 14.52 2.34 -11.44
N ALA A 87 13.63 2.19 -12.45
CA ALA A 87 12.60 3.19 -12.77
C ALA A 87 11.57 3.41 -11.65
N GLU A 88 11.44 2.45 -10.72
CA GLU A 88 10.49 2.48 -9.61
C GLU A 88 11.15 2.87 -8.29
N LYS A 89 12.48 3.02 -8.27
CA LYS A 89 13.18 3.51 -7.08
C LYS A 89 12.83 4.96 -6.84
N TYR A 90 12.68 5.32 -5.57
CA TYR A 90 12.63 6.71 -5.18
C TYR A 90 13.96 7.36 -5.50
N VAL A 91 13.86 8.46 -6.25
CA VAL A 91 14.98 9.30 -6.63
C VAL A 91 15.01 10.50 -5.69
N PHE A 92 16.21 11.01 -5.44
CA PHE A 92 16.40 12.29 -4.79
C PHE A 92 15.56 13.36 -5.51
N LYS A 93 14.74 14.08 -4.75
CA LYS A 93 13.90 15.17 -5.27
C LYS A 93 14.32 16.42 -4.54
N MET A 94 15.11 17.26 -5.20
CA MET A 94 15.44 18.57 -4.66
C MET A 94 14.13 19.36 -4.47
N PRO A 95 13.72 19.66 -3.23
CA PRO A 95 12.43 20.28 -2.99
C PRO A 95 12.43 21.68 -3.60
N ASN A 96 11.37 22.00 -4.34
CA ASN A 96 11.18 23.26 -5.08
C ASN A 96 12.16 23.50 -6.25
N GLY A 97 12.89 22.48 -6.70
CA GLY A 97 13.79 22.58 -7.85
C GLY A 97 15.09 23.29 -7.50
N MET A 98 15.13 24.62 -7.61
CA MET A 98 16.31 25.42 -7.28
C MET A 98 16.38 25.67 -5.77
N THR A 99 17.53 25.38 -5.16
CA THR A 99 17.76 25.72 -3.77
C THR A 99 17.75 27.24 -3.58
N PRO A 100 17.03 27.77 -2.58
CA PRO A 100 16.98 29.21 -2.32
C PRO A 100 18.34 29.79 -1.89
N ARG A 101 19.31 28.91 -1.55
CA ARG A 101 20.69 29.26 -1.19
C ARG A 101 21.63 28.19 -1.75
N PRO A 102 22.83 28.55 -2.23
CA PRO A 102 23.84 27.57 -2.63
C PRO A 102 24.20 26.72 -1.40
N TRP A 103 24.21 25.39 -1.57
CA TRP A 103 24.63 24.50 -0.52
C TRP A 103 26.12 24.66 -0.27
N LEU A 104 26.51 24.77 1.00
CA LEU A 104 27.90 24.56 1.39
C LEU A 104 28.28 23.16 0.92
N GLN A 105 29.32 23.02 0.09
CA GLN A 105 29.77 21.71 -0.38
C GLN A 105 30.37 20.92 0.78
N VAL A 106 29.53 20.23 1.55
CA VAL A 106 30.00 19.33 2.58
C VAL A 106 30.24 17.96 1.96
N LEU A 107 31.49 17.52 2.05
CA LEU A 107 31.90 16.20 1.57
C LEU A 107 31.27 15.11 2.43
N CYS A 108 30.24 14.44 1.91
CA CYS A 108 29.47 13.41 2.61
C CYS A 108 29.72 11.98 2.08
N TYR A 109 30.89 11.72 1.51
CA TYR A 109 31.20 10.52 0.72
C TYR A 109 30.75 9.17 1.31
N HIS A 110 30.89 8.95 2.63
CA HIS A 110 30.57 7.68 3.28
C HIS A 110 29.34 7.71 4.19
N TYR A 111 28.67 8.86 4.30
CA TYR A 111 27.57 9.07 5.24
C TYR A 111 26.20 9.23 4.56
N TRP A 112 26.14 9.03 3.24
CA TRP A 112 24.88 8.96 2.51
C TRP A 112 24.07 7.73 2.92
N GLN A 113 22.88 7.96 3.46
CA GLN A 113 21.94 6.89 3.77
C GLN A 113 20.53 7.28 3.34
N THR A 114 19.85 6.31 2.77
CA THR A 114 18.41 6.32 2.54
C THR A 114 17.69 6.06 3.87
N ASN A 115 16.79 6.95 4.26
CA ASN A 115 16.02 6.82 5.49
C ASN A 115 14.53 6.92 5.20
N ILE A 116 13.77 6.15 5.98
CA ILE A 116 12.33 6.29 6.08
C ILE A 116 11.97 6.55 7.54
N GLU A 117 11.19 7.58 7.80
CA GLU A 117 10.81 7.96 9.15
C GLU A 117 9.32 8.32 9.27
N ALA A 118 8.71 7.85 10.35
CA ALA A 118 7.39 8.25 10.80
C ALA A 118 7.54 8.66 12.27
N CYS A 119 7.64 9.96 12.49
CA CYS A 119 7.95 10.55 13.80
C CYS A 119 6.68 10.80 14.63
N LEU A 120 6.82 10.84 15.95
CA LEU A 120 5.70 11.03 16.89
C LEU A 120 4.97 12.37 16.73
N ASN A 121 5.64 13.41 16.22
CA ASN A 121 5.02 14.72 15.99
C ASN A 121 4.06 14.68 14.80
N ASP A 122 4.41 13.94 13.74
CA ASP A 122 3.62 13.77 12.52
C ASP A 122 3.47 12.27 12.18
N PRO A 123 2.78 11.48 13.03
CA PRO A 123 2.74 10.03 12.88
C PRO A 123 1.91 9.59 11.66
N LYS A 124 1.26 10.53 10.98
CA LYS A 124 0.41 10.29 9.81
C LYS A 124 1.16 10.35 8.49
N ILE A 125 2.39 10.89 8.51
CA ILE A 125 3.21 11.13 7.33
C ILE A 125 4.47 10.29 7.44
N LEU A 126 4.72 9.51 6.39
CA LEU A 126 5.94 8.79 6.17
C LEU A 126 6.86 9.69 5.34
N LYS A 127 7.95 10.13 5.97
CA LYS A 127 9.00 10.93 5.36
C LYS A 127 10.04 9.99 4.77
N LEU A 128 10.26 10.11 3.47
CA LEU A 128 11.26 9.32 2.76
C LEU A 128 12.34 10.25 2.21
N ASP A 129 13.57 9.98 2.62
CA ASP A 129 14.76 10.70 2.22
C ASP A 129 15.74 9.71 1.59
N VAL A 130 16.04 9.91 0.31
CA VAL A 130 16.88 8.98 -0.47
C VAL A 130 18.36 9.26 -0.21
N GLN A 131 18.73 10.52 0.00
CA GLN A 131 20.11 10.93 0.17
C GLN A 131 20.23 11.83 1.39
N LYS A 132 20.13 11.24 2.58
CA LYS A 132 20.42 11.95 3.83
C LYS A 132 21.90 11.88 4.14
N CYS A 133 22.53 13.03 4.36
CA CYS A 133 23.87 13.10 4.90
C CYS A 133 23.87 12.94 6.42
N TRP A 134 24.48 11.88 6.94
CA TRP A 134 24.60 11.64 8.40
C TRP A 134 25.84 12.27 9.05
N ARG A 135 26.60 13.07 8.29
CA ARG A 135 27.76 13.77 8.84
C ARG A 135 27.31 14.82 9.85
N LEU A 136 28.04 14.91 10.96
CA LEU A 136 27.83 15.93 11.99
C LEU A 136 28.82 17.08 11.82
N ASP A 137 28.44 18.26 12.30
CA ASP A 137 29.32 19.40 12.47
C ASP A 137 30.30 19.19 13.64
N PHE A 138 31.19 20.16 13.87
CA PHE A 138 32.14 20.14 14.99
C PHE A 138 31.47 20.16 16.36
N ALA A 139 30.21 20.58 16.44
CA ALA A 139 29.39 20.63 17.65
C ALA A 139 28.50 19.37 17.82
N GLY A 140 28.64 18.37 16.94
CA GLY A 140 27.86 17.12 16.98
C GLY A 140 26.42 17.25 16.49
N ARG A 141 26.06 18.33 15.79
CA ARG A 141 24.73 18.57 15.22
C ARG A 141 24.67 18.12 13.75
N PRO A 142 23.50 17.66 13.26
CA PRO A 142 23.32 17.38 11.85
C PRO A 142 23.45 18.65 11.02
N ILE A 143 23.97 18.51 9.81
CA ILE A 143 24.17 19.62 8.89
C ILE A 143 22.81 20.00 8.29
N SER A 144 22.31 21.17 8.68
CA SER A 144 20.93 21.62 8.41
C SER A 144 20.59 21.73 6.93
N GLU A 145 21.59 21.98 6.09
CA GLU A 145 21.47 22.23 4.66
C GLU A 145 21.01 21.00 3.88
N TYR A 146 21.28 19.80 4.42
CA TYR A 146 20.90 18.51 3.84
C TYR A 146 19.74 17.84 4.60
N ASP A 147 19.15 18.52 5.60
CA ASP A 147 18.04 17.96 6.39
C ASP A 147 16.68 18.32 5.80
N VAL A 148 16.51 18.05 4.51
CA VAL A 148 15.24 18.27 3.80
C VAL A 148 14.76 16.97 3.21
N THR A 149 13.54 16.57 3.58
CA THR A 149 12.93 15.32 3.10
C THR A 149 12.51 15.43 1.64
N ASP A 150 12.86 14.42 0.84
CA ASP A 150 12.53 14.33 -0.58
C ASP A 150 11.04 14.10 -0.86
N ASN A 151 10.44 13.16 -0.12
CA ASN A 151 9.06 12.72 -0.36
C ASN A 151 8.28 12.64 0.94
N TYR A 152 7.05 13.16 0.89
CA TYR A 152 6.08 13.05 1.97
C TYR A 152 4.93 12.18 1.50
N ILE A 153 4.71 11.06 2.19
CA ILE A 153 3.68 10.10 1.83
C ILE A 153 2.75 9.94 3.02
N ALA A 154 1.47 10.21 2.85
CA ALA A 154 0.48 10.07 3.92
C ALA A 154 0.04 8.62 4.07
N CYS A 155 -0.08 8.12 5.30
CA CYS A 155 -0.69 6.81 5.56
C CYS A 155 -2.22 6.95 5.53
N VAL A 156 -2.90 6.08 4.77
CA VAL A 156 -4.35 6.16 4.53
C VAL A 156 -5.13 5.05 5.21
N GLY A 157 -4.55 3.85 5.24
CA GLY A 157 -5.23 2.70 5.79
C GLY A 157 -4.28 1.52 5.85
N PHE A 158 -4.48 0.69 6.85
CA PHE A 158 -3.82 -0.59 6.95
C PHE A 158 -4.81 -1.62 7.46
N TRP A 159 -4.57 -2.88 7.10
CA TRP A 159 -5.28 -4.02 7.63
C TRP A 159 -4.36 -5.23 7.60
N MET A 160 -4.74 -6.24 8.38
CA MET A 160 -4.13 -7.55 8.32
C MET A 160 -5.14 -8.49 7.69
N GLU A 161 -4.64 -9.32 6.79
CA GLU A 161 -5.38 -10.41 6.18
C GLU A 161 -4.44 -11.60 6.19
N ASP A 162 -4.83 -12.61 6.96
CA ASP A 162 -4.15 -13.89 7.03
C ASP A 162 -2.77 -13.76 7.69
N THR A 163 -1.72 -13.90 6.89
CA THR A 163 -0.32 -13.74 7.28
C THR A 163 0.29 -12.46 6.70
N LYS A 164 -0.49 -11.66 5.96
CA LYS A 164 -0.04 -10.48 5.25
C LYS A 164 -0.57 -9.22 5.90
N SER A 165 0.32 -8.25 6.10
CA SER A 165 -0.06 -6.91 6.54
C SER A 165 -0.01 -5.96 5.35
N TYR A 166 -1.11 -5.25 5.12
CA TYR A 166 -1.26 -4.32 4.02
C TYR A 166 -1.26 -2.89 4.53
N LEU A 167 -0.62 -1.99 3.79
CA LEU A 167 -0.59 -0.56 4.04
C LEU A 167 -0.85 0.18 2.73
N ILE A 168 -1.82 1.08 2.75
CA ILE A 168 -2.09 2.01 1.65
C ILE A 168 -1.55 3.38 2.05
N THR A 169 -0.78 3.94 1.14
CA THR A 169 -0.22 5.27 1.27
C THR A 169 -0.71 6.17 0.14
N TYR A 170 -0.77 7.47 0.40
CA TYR A 170 -1.19 8.49 -0.54
C TYR A 170 -0.12 9.55 -0.72
N ASP A 171 0.29 9.76 -1.95
CA ASP A 171 1.23 10.80 -2.35
C ASP A 171 0.49 11.87 -3.17
N PRO A 172 0.26 13.07 -2.60
CA PRO A 172 -0.43 14.15 -3.29
C PRO A 172 0.39 14.76 -4.43
N SER A 173 1.72 14.56 -4.44
CA SER A 173 2.62 15.15 -5.45
C SER A 173 2.59 14.43 -6.80
N LEU A 174 1.98 13.23 -6.86
CA LEU A 174 1.89 12.42 -8.07
C LEU A 174 0.63 12.72 -8.89
N LYS A 175 0.68 12.33 -10.18
CA LYS A 175 -0.48 12.40 -11.10
C LYS A 175 -1.66 11.62 -10.51
N VAL A 176 -2.88 12.10 -10.76
CA VAL A 176 -4.15 11.58 -10.19
C VAL A 176 -4.25 10.04 -10.25
N SER A 177 -3.83 9.43 -11.36
CA SER A 177 -3.90 7.98 -11.56
C SER A 177 -2.96 7.15 -10.68
N ASN A 178 -1.94 7.73 -10.04
CA ASN A 178 -0.90 7.03 -9.29
C ASN A 178 -0.67 7.63 -7.89
N ARG A 179 -1.71 8.24 -7.31
CA ARG A 179 -1.63 8.84 -5.97
C ARG A 179 -1.60 7.80 -4.86
N PHE A 180 -2.24 6.65 -5.07
CA PHE A 180 -2.30 5.58 -4.09
C PHE A 180 -1.24 4.53 -4.36
N ARG A 181 -0.54 4.10 -3.31
CA ARG A 181 0.39 2.98 -3.39
C ARG A 181 0.06 1.94 -2.35
N CYS A 182 0.11 0.68 -2.76
CA CYS A 182 -0.13 -0.44 -1.88
C CYS A 182 1.19 -1.10 -1.47
N TRP A 183 1.32 -1.34 -0.18
CA TRP A 183 2.48 -1.95 0.44
C TRP A 183 2.06 -3.21 1.18
N VAL A 184 2.84 -4.28 1.05
CA VAL A 184 2.78 -5.46 1.90
C VAL A 184 4.01 -5.42 2.79
N TYR A 185 3.81 -5.38 4.10
CA TYR A 185 4.91 -5.32 5.05
C TYR A 185 4.86 -6.47 6.05
N GLN A 186 6.02 -6.81 6.57
CA GLN A 186 6.17 -7.82 7.60
C GLN A 186 7.29 -7.39 8.55
N ARG A 187 7.01 -7.50 9.85
CA ARG A 187 8.03 -7.31 10.88
C ARG A 187 8.88 -8.58 10.96
N LEU A 188 10.18 -8.45 10.67
CA LEU A 188 11.12 -9.58 10.74
C LEU A 188 11.74 -9.71 12.14
N SER A 189 12.00 -8.58 12.80
CA SER A 189 12.55 -8.53 14.16
C SER A 189 12.02 -7.30 14.89
N MET A 190 12.47 -7.07 16.13
CA MET A 190 12.11 -5.88 16.88
C MET A 190 12.49 -4.58 16.16
N ARG A 191 13.58 -4.60 15.37
CA ARG A 191 14.18 -3.43 14.72
C ARG A 191 14.18 -3.47 13.19
N SER A 192 13.64 -4.53 12.58
CA SER A 192 13.67 -4.71 11.12
C SER A 192 12.31 -5.05 10.56
N PHE A 193 12.01 -4.43 9.42
CA PHE A 193 10.82 -4.64 8.63
C PHE A 193 11.24 -4.97 7.20
N ALA A 194 10.58 -5.95 6.60
CA ALA A 194 10.57 -6.14 5.16
C ALA A 194 9.28 -5.50 4.61
N MET A 195 9.38 -4.83 3.48
CA MET A 195 8.24 -4.19 2.84
C MET A 195 8.34 -4.36 1.34
N SER A 196 7.19 -4.50 0.71
CA SER A 196 7.08 -4.53 -0.73
C SER A 196 5.96 -3.64 -1.23
N ARG A 197 6.27 -2.76 -2.18
CA ARG A 197 5.37 -1.87 -2.90
C ARG A 197 4.84 -2.51 -4.18
N SER A 198 3.56 -2.33 -4.48
CA SER A 198 3.01 -2.68 -5.79
C SER A 198 3.45 -1.73 -6.92
N LEU A 199 3.44 -2.19 -8.18
CA LEU A 199 3.53 -1.32 -9.36
C LEU A 199 2.35 -0.35 -9.44
N GLY A 200 1.16 -0.86 -9.12
CA GLY A 200 -0.08 -0.13 -9.26
C GLY A 200 -0.65 0.31 -7.92
N ASN A 201 -1.87 0.82 -8.00
CA ASN A 201 -2.63 1.28 -6.83
C ASN A 201 -3.19 0.11 -6.00
N ARG A 202 -3.01 -1.14 -6.47
CA ARG A 202 -3.50 -2.37 -5.84
C ARG A 202 -2.37 -3.32 -5.50
N CYS A 203 -2.40 -3.98 -4.35
CA CYS A 203 -1.42 -5.02 -4.05
C CYS A 203 -1.68 -6.28 -4.90
N GLY A 204 -0.61 -6.93 -5.34
CA GLY A 204 -0.73 -8.23 -6.00
C GLY A 204 -1.18 -9.30 -5.01
N LYS A 205 -2.05 -10.23 -5.42
CA LYS A 205 -2.53 -11.30 -4.53
C LYS A 205 -1.40 -12.20 -4.01
N MET A 206 -0.45 -12.52 -4.88
CA MET A 206 0.74 -13.32 -4.52
C MET A 206 1.90 -12.47 -3.97
N GLN A 207 1.75 -11.16 -3.88
CA GLN A 207 2.78 -10.28 -3.32
C GLN A 207 3.05 -10.64 -1.86
N THR A 208 4.33 -10.71 -1.50
CA THR A 208 4.84 -10.88 -0.14
C THR A 208 5.77 -9.74 0.21
N ALA A 209 6.10 -9.54 1.49
CA ALA A 209 6.98 -8.47 1.95
C ALA A 209 8.41 -8.52 1.36
N GLU A 210 8.86 -9.70 0.88
CA GLU A 210 10.19 -9.90 0.29
C GLU A 210 10.17 -9.90 -1.25
N SER A 211 9.01 -9.63 -1.86
CA SER A 211 8.83 -9.68 -3.31
C SER A 211 9.56 -8.53 -4.01
N SER A 212 10.75 -8.77 -4.56
CA SER A 212 11.61 -7.73 -5.17
C SER A 212 11.54 -7.59 -6.69
N LEU A 213 11.08 -8.62 -7.41
CA LEU A 213 11.10 -8.69 -8.88
C LEU A 213 9.72 -9.11 -9.41
N PRO A 214 9.31 -8.62 -10.60
CA PRO A 214 7.98 -8.84 -11.15
C PRO A 214 7.83 -10.25 -11.76
N LYS A 215 8.89 -11.09 -11.71
CA LYS A 215 8.85 -12.50 -12.13
C LYS A 215 8.45 -13.45 -10.99
N LYS A 216 8.60 -13.04 -9.73
CA LYS A 216 8.20 -13.82 -8.53
C LYS A 216 6.81 -13.41 -8.00
N ALA A 217 6.23 -12.39 -8.61
CA ALA A 217 4.88 -11.93 -8.34
C ALA A 217 4.14 -11.82 -9.69
N PRO A 218 2.79 -11.89 -9.72
CA PRO A 218 2.03 -11.36 -10.86
C PRO A 218 2.45 -9.90 -11.09
N PRO A 219 2.16 -9.28 -12.26
CA PRO A 219 2.82 -8.07 -12.79
C PRO A 219 2.64 -6.76 -11.97
N TYR A 220 2.54 -6.80 -10.65
CA TYR A 220 2.18 -5.73 -9.75
C TYR A 220 2.87 -5.77 -8.36
N ALA A 221 4.15 -6.18 -8.19
CA ALA A 221 4.85 -6.13 -6.86
C ALA A 221 6.38 -5.94 -6.89
N TRP A 222 6.94 -5.22 -5.90
CA TRP A 222 8.36 -4.81 -5.71
C TRP A 222 8.74 -4.68 -4.24
N SER A 223 10.01 -4.82 -3.82
CA SER A 223 10.47 -4.68 -2.43
C SER A 223 11.47 -3.57 -2.22
#